data_AF-A0A2J4YI90-F1
#
_entry.id   AF-A0A2J4YI90-F1
#
_cell.length_a   1.000
_cell.length_b   1.000
_cell.length_c   1.000
_cell.angle_alpha   90.00
_cell.angle_beta   90.00
_cell.angle_gamma   90.00
#
_symmetry.space_group_name_H-M   'P 1'
#
loop_
_entity.id
_entity.type
_entity.pdbx_description
1 polymer ?
#
loop_
_entity_poly.entity_id
_entity_poly.type
_entity_poly.pdbx_seq_one_letter_code
_entity_poly.pdbx_strand_id
1 'polypeptide(L)'
;MSKIFKSLITVAGREKIAAAIVNGNKVVFSQMSVGDGGGSATVPGDEQTSLVNECFRTQLNSLKLSDTENIIIAEMIIPPEVGGFTIREAALFDDAGVCMAVANVPETYKPALAEGSGRFTIIRIWLAVSSTEAVELVVDPGIVLATVEDVINAGNEIKDYTDEQLSEHAGSRNHPDATLLDKGFTRLSNAINSKDQDKAATPLAI
;
A
#
# COMPACT_ATOMS: atom_id res chain seq x y z
N MET A 1 23.77 19.68 -11.87
CA MET A 1 22.41 19.55 -12.42
C MET A 1 21.71 18.45 -11.63
N SER A 2 20.58 18.74 -10.99
CA SER A 2 19.80 17.72 -10.28
C SER A 2 19.18 16.77 -11.31
N LYS A 3 19.46 15.47 -11.24
CA LYS A 3 18.78 14.48 -12.09
C LYS A 3 17.33 14.41 -11.61
N ILE A 4 16.37 14.74 -12.49
CA ILE A 4 14.94 14.66 -12.20
C ILE A 4 14.48 13.24 -12.51
N PHE A 5 13.92 12.56 -11.50
CA PHE A 5 13.31 11.25 -11.65
C PHE A 5 11.80 11.43 -11.73
N LYS A 6 11.18 10.83 -12.75
CA LYS A 6 9.75 10.92 -13.02
C LYS A 6 9.23 9.59 -13.55
N SER A 7 7.96 9.34 -13.29
CA SER A 7 7.17 8.31 -13.94
C SER A 7 6.24 8.97 -14.95
N LEU A 8 5.91 8.25 -16.01
CA LEU A 8 5.07 8.72 -17.10
C LEU A 8 4.20 7.57 -17.59
N ILE A 9 2.89 7.83 -17.73
CA ILE A 9 1.96 6.90 -18.37
C ILE A 9 2.16 7.01 -19.88
N THR A 10 2.28 5.87 -20.55
CA THR A 10 2.44 5.82 -22.00
C THR A 10 1.11 6.16 -22.69
N VAL A 11 1.15 6.45 -23.99
CA VAL A 11 -0.07 6.65 -24.80
C VAL A 11 -0.93 5.39 -24.77
N ALA A 12 -0.32 4.22 -24.97
CA ALA A 12 -1.00 2.93 -24.90
C ALA A 12 -1.64 2.69 -23.52
N GLY A 13 -0.94 3.07 -22.44
CA GLY A 13 -1.46 2.98 -21.08
C GLY A 13 -2.69 3.85 -20.87
N ARG A 14 -2.66 5.11 -21.33
CA ARG A 14 -3.81 6.03 -21.26
C ARG A 14 -5.00 5.52 -22.07
N GLU A 15 -4.76 5.03 -23.29
CA GLU A 15 -5.81 4.47 -24.14
C GLU A 15 -6.46 3.25 -23.49
N LYS A 16 -5.67 2.35 -22.91
CA LYS A 16 -6.20 1.16 -22.24
C LYS A 16 -6.96 1.51 -20.96
N ILE A 17 -6.48 2.47 -20.17
CA ILE A 17 -7.21 3.01 -19.02
C ILE A 17 -8.53 3.65 -19.47
N ALA A 18 -8.51 4.47 -20.51
CA ALA A 18 -9.73 5.10 -21.05
C ALA A 18 -10.72 4.06 -21.57
N ALA A 19 -10.26 3.04 -22.29
CA ALA A 19 -11.09 1.95 -22.79
C ALA A 19 -11.69 1.12 -21.66
N ALA A 20 -10.94 0.89 -20.58
CA ALA A 20 -11.44 0.17 -19.40
C ALA A 20 -12.59 0.94 -18.73
N ILE A 21 -12.44 2.26 -18.54
CA ILE A 21 -13.50 3.14 -18.00
C ILE A 21 -14.77 3.04 -18.84
N VAL A 22 -14.65 3.13 -20.17
CA VAL A 22 -15.81 3.08 -21.08
C VAL A 22 -16.51 1.72 -21.04
N ASN A 23 -15.74 0.64 -20.95
CA ASN A 23 -16.27 -0.72 -20.93
C ASN A 23 -16.75 -1.17 -19.54
N GLY A 24 -16.51 -0.38 -18.48
CA GLY A 24 -16.76 -0.77 -17.09
C GLY A 24 -15.80 -1.86 -16.58
N ASN A 25 -14.70 -2.10 -17.31
CA ASN A 25 -13.64 -3.00 -16.90
C ASN A 25 -12.58 -2.23 -16.11
N LYS A 26 -11.76 -2.95 -15.35
CA LYS A 26 -10.63 -2.36 -14.65
C LYS A 26 -9.32 -2.79 -15.32
N VAL A 27 -8.35 -1.89 -15.34
CA VAL A 27 -7.00 -2.17 -15.84
C VAL A 27 -6.20 -2.87 -14.76
N VAL A 28 -5.61 -4.01 -15.12
CA VAL A 28 -4.72 -4.77 -14.23
C VAL A 28 -3.27 -4.48 -14.61
N PHE A 29 -2.48 -4.04 -13.64
CA PHE A 29 -1.01 -4.06 -13.76
C PHE A 29 -0.53 -5.44 -13.30
N SER A 30 0.14 -6.18 -14.18
CA SER A 30 0.52 -7.58 -13.91
C SER A 30 2.03 -7.75 -13.72
N GLN A 31 2.82 -6.98 -14.47
CA GLN A 31 4.26 -7.17 -14.59
C GLN A 31 5.01 -5.85 -14.44
N MET A 32 6.24 -5.97 -13.97
CA MET A 32 7.17 -4.87 -13.85
C MET A 32 8.53 -5.31 -14.40
N SER A 33 9.20 -4.41 -15.09
CA SER A 33 10.53 -4.64 -15.61
C SER A 33 11.49 -3.54 -15.19
N VAL A 34 12.77 -3.88 -15.14
CA VAL A 34 13.88 -2.95 -14.94
C VAL A 34 14.90 -3.10 -16.04
N GLY A 35 15.56 -2.00 -16.35
CA GLY A 35 16.56 -1.91 -17.40
C GLY A 35 17.73 -1.03 -17.01
N ASP A 36 18.83 -1.17 -17.75
CA ASP A 36 20.04 -0.40 -17.55
C ASP A 36 20.17 0.82 -18.47
N GLY A 37 19.17 1.06 -19.33
CA GLY A 37 19.13 2.19 -20.25
C GLY A 37 20.23 2.17 -21.33
N GLY A 38 20.81 1.00 -21.61
CA GLY A 38 21.94 0.87 -22.53
C GLY A 38 23.24 1.48 -21.99
N GLY A 39 23.38 1.59 -20.67
CA GLY A 39 24.54 2.18 -20.01
C GLY A 39 24.43 3.67 -19.70
N SER A 40 23.34 4.33 -20.10
CA SER A 40 23.11 5.77 -19.89
C SER A 40 21.79 6.03 -19.17
N ALA A 41 21.65 7.22 -18.57
CA ALA A 41 20.38 7.64 -17.99
C ALA A 41 19.36 7.89 -19.10
N THR A 42 18.23 7.19 -19.05
CA THR A 42 17.13 7.35 -20.01
C THR A 42 16.10 8.35 -19.50
N VAL A 43 15.49 9.07 -20.44
CA VAL A 43 14.37 9.98 -20.16
C VAL A 43 13.09 9.26 -20.58
N PRO A 44 12.10 9.07 -19.68
CA PRO A 44 10.86 8.40 -20.03
C PRO A 44 10.08 9.21 -21.08
N GLY A 45 9.67 8.53 -22.15
CA GLY A 45 8.83 9.03 -23.24
C GLY A 45 7.44 8.37 -23.23
N ASP A 46 6.43 9.10 -23.66
CA ASP A 46 5.02 8.66 -23.68
C ASP A 46 4.74 7.63 -24.78
N GLU A 47 5.46 7.70 -25.90
CA GLU A 47 5.36 6.74 -27.01
C GLU A 47 6.17 5.45 -26.78
N GLN A 48 6.81 5.28 -25.60
CA GLN A 48 7.59 4.07 -25.32
C GLN A 48 6.69 2.84 -25.15
N THR A 49 6.90 1.84 -25.99
CA THR A 49 6.26 0.52 -25.87
C THR A 49 7.08 -0.47 -25.06
N SER A 50 8.33 -0.14 -24.73
CA SER A 50 9.26 -0.97 -23.96
C SER A 50 10.41 -0.12 -23.39
N LEU A 51 11.18 -0.72 -22.49
CA LEU A 51 12.44 -0.16 -21.98
C LEU A 51 13.51 -0.11 -23.08
N VAL A 52 14.47 0.81 -22.95
CA VAL A 52 15.58 0.94 -23.91
C VAL A 52 16.47 -0.31 -23.88
N ASN A 53 16.74 -0.83 -22.68
CA ASN A 53 17.39 -2.13 -22.52
C ASN A 53 16.83 -2.84 -21.29
N GLU A 54 15.88 -3.75 -21.52
CA GLU A 54 15.28 -4.57 -20.46
C GLU A 54 16.28 -5.62 -19.96
N CYS A 55 16.56 -5.61 -18.66
CA CYS A 55 17.45 -6.57 -18.02
C CYS A 55 16.67 -7.66 -17.27
N PHE A 56 15.53 -7.31 -16.69
CA PHE A 56 14.73 -8.24 -15.90
C PHE A 56 13.27 -7.84 -15.89
N ARG A 57 12.38 -8.84 -15.97
CA ARG A 57 10.93 -8.69 -15.88
C ARG A 57 10.36 -9.76 -14.97
N THR A 58 9.44 -9.38 -14.10
CA THR A 58 8.72 -10.29 -13.20
C THR A 58 7.29 -9.82 -12.98
N GLN A 59 6.46 -10.68 -12.40
CA GLN A 59 5.17 -10.27 -11.85
C GLN A 59 5.36 -9.27 -10.70
N LEU A 60 4.39 -8.39 -10.51
CA LEU A 60 4.36 -7.44 -9.40
C LEU A 60 4.24 -8.17 -8.06
N ASN A 61 4.98 -7.69 -7.05
CA ASN A 61 4.85 -8.19 -5.67
C ASN A 61 3.66 -7.55 -4.96
N SER A 62 3.49 -6.24 -5.14
CA SER A 62 2.39 -5.48 -4.56
C SER A 62 2.02 -4.32 -5.46
N LEU A 63 0.71 -4.08 -5.58
CA LEU A 63 0.16 -2.83 -6.10
C LEU A 63 -0.59 -2.18 -4.94
N LYS A 64 -0.39 -0.88 -4.69
CA LYS A 64 -1.13 -0.10 -3.70
C LYS A 64 -1.68 1.15 -4.37
N LEU A 65 -2.91 1.53 -4.03
CA LEU A 65 -3.54 2.77 -4.47
C LEU A 65 -3.55 3.73 -3.28
N SER A 66 -3.12 4.96 -3.50
CA SER A 66 -3.26 6.04 -2.51
C SER A 66 -4.60 6.73 -2.72
N ASP A 67 -5.47 6.68 -1.71
CA ASP A 67 -6.82 7.25 -1.73
C ASP A 67 -6.81 8.79 -1.79
N THR A 68 -5.73 9.44 -1.35
CA THR A 68 -5.68 10.91 -1.21
C THR A 68 -5.11 11.61 -2.44
N GLU A 69 -4.26 10.94 -3.23
CA GLU A 69 -3.47 11.59 -4.29
C GLU A 69 -3.59 10.93 -5.67
N ASN A 70 -4.46 9.93 -5.85
CA ASN A 70 -4.56 9.14 -7.09
C ASN A 70 -3.18 8.63 -7.56
N ILE A 71 -2.39 8.11 -6.61
CA ILE A 71 -1.07 7.55 -6.89
C ILE A 71 -1.16 6.04 -6.86
N ILE A 72 -0.63 5.41 -7.91
CA ILE A 72 -0.40 3.97 -7.98
C ILE A 72 1.03 3.72 -7.54
N ILE A 73 1.19 2.92 -6.49
CA ILE A 73 2.49 2.47 -5.99
C ILE A 73 2.64 1.01 -6.43
N ALA A 74 3.51 0.79 -7.40
CA ALA A 74 3.82 -0.55 -7.90
C ALA A 74 5.19 -1.01 -7.36
N GLU A 75 5.22 -2.17 -6.73
CA GLU A 75 6.41 -2.74 -6.14
C GLU A 75 6.77 -4.07 -6.79
N MET A 76 8.05 -4.21 -7.15
CA MET A 76 8.66 -5.47 -7.55
C MET A 76 9.84 -5.83 -6.67
N ILE A 77 10.11 -7.12 -6.60
CA ILE A 77 11.26 -7.69 -5.91
C ILE A 77 12.15 -8.38 -6.93
N ILE A 78 13.41 -8.00 -6.93
CA ILE A 78 14.46 -8.64 -7.73
C ILE A 78 15.16 -9.66 -6.83
N PRO A 79 15.11 -10.96 -7.15
CA PRO A 79 15.75 -11.99 -6.36
C PRO A 79 17.29 -11.86 -6.40
N PRO A 80 18.00 -12.42 -5.41
CA PRO A 80 19.46 -12.32 -5.34
C PRO A 80 20.17 -12.96 -6.54
N GLU A 81 19.57 -13.97 -7.17
CA GLU A 81 20.06 -14.69 -8.35
C GLU A 81 20.18 -13.79 -9.59
N VAL A 82 19.36 -12.74 -9.67
CA VAL A 82 19.32 -11.82 -10.79
C VAL A 82 20.13 -10.56 -10.43
N GLY A 83 21.21 -10.32 -11.16
CA GLY A 83 22.09 -9.16 -10.96
C GLY A 83 23.20 -9.06 -11.99
N GLY A 84 24.17 -8.18 -11.74
CA GLY A 84 25.25 -7.84 -12.67
C GLY A 84 24.93 -6.66 -13.58
N PHE A 85 23.93 -5.84 -13.23
CA PHE A 85 23.51 -4.68 -14.03
C PHE A 85 23.16 -3.48 -13.14
N THR A 86 23.22 -2.29 -13.73
CA THR A 86 22.83 -1.03 -13.07
C THR A 86 21.42 -0.67 -13.48
N ILE A 87 20.49 -0.62 -12.53
CA ILE A 87 19.11 -0.22 -12.79
C ILE A 87 19.09 1.30 -13.05
N ARG A 88 18.48 1.70 -14.16
CA ARG A 88 18.32 3.11 -14.58
C ARG A 88 16.90 3.43 -15.03
N GLU A 89 16.17 2.43 -15.47
CA GLU A 89 14.80 2.57 -15.95
C GLU A 89 13.93 1.41 -15.44
N ALA A 90 12.64 1.68 -15.36
CA ALA A 90 11.65 0.69 -14.97
C ALA A 90 10.34 0.93 -15.73
N ALA A 91 9.59 -0.13 -16.00
CA ALA A 91 8.33 -0.06 -16.72
C ALA A 91 7.29 -1.00 -16.10
N LEU A 92 6.03 -0.62 -16.23
CA LEU A 92 4.86 -1.38 -15.80
C LEU A 92 4.10 -1.88 -17.02
N PHE A 93 3.69 -3.15 -16.98
CA PHE A 93 2.93 -3.80 -18.02
C PHE A 93 1.64 -4.40 -17.47
N ASP A 94 0.66 -4.52 -18.35
CA ASP A 94 -0.58 -5.24 -18.07
C ASP A 94 -0.47 -6.74 -18.36
N ASP A 95 -1.59 -7.46 -18.19
CA ASP A 95 -1.74 -8.88 -18.48
C ASP A 95 -1.48 -9.28 -19.94
N ALA A 96 -1.76 -8.36 -20.88
CA ALA A 96 -1.54 -8.52 -22.30
C ALA A 96 -0.11 -8.14 -22.74
N GLY A 97 0.73 -7.69 -21.81
CA GLY A 97 2.10 -7.25 -22.06
C GLY A 97 2.23 -5.86 -22.70
N VAL A 98 1.19 -5.03 -22.66
CA VAL A 98 1.25 -3.64 -23.12
C VAL A 98 2.00 -2.80 -22.08
N CYS A 99 2.94 -1.98 -22.52
CA CYS A 99 3.64 -1.04 -21.64
C CYS A 99 2.69 0.09 -21.23
N MET A 100 2.32 0.10 -19.96
CA MET A 100 1.35 1.04 -19.40
C MET A 100 2.02 2.31 -18.88
N ALA A 101 3.22 2.17 -18.30
CA ALA A 101 3.97 3.29 -17.75
C ALA A 101 5.48 3.01 -17.77
N VAL A 102 6.26 4.08 -17.90
CA VAL A 102 7.72 4.07 -17.87
C VAL A 102 8.22 5.07 -16.83
N ALA A 103 9.33 4.76 -16.17
CA ALA A 103 9.95 5.60 -15.17
C ALA A 103 11.48 5.54 -15.26
N ASN A 104 12.12 6.66 -14.94
CA ASN A 104 13.57 6.67 -14.73
C ASN A 104 13.88 6.59 -13.24
N VAL A 105 14.88 5.78 -12.90
CA VAL A 105 15.26 5.44 -11.53
C VAL A 105 16.70 5.91 -11.30
N PRO A 106 17.08 6.35 -10.09
CA PRO A 106 18.47 6.60 -9.76
C PRO A 106 19.34 5.38 -10.02
N GLU A 107 20.54 5.62 -10.55
CA GLU A 107 21.49 4.56 -10.89
C GLU A 107 21.79 3.70 -9.67
N THR A 108 21.26 2.48 -9.69
CA THR A 108 21.34 1.54 -8.57
C THR A 108 21.99 0.27 -9.07
N TYR A 109 23.22 -0.01 -8.61
CA TYR A 109 23.91 -1.24 -8.99
C TYR A 109 23.34 -2.43 -8.23
N LYS A 110 22.88 -3.44 -8.98
CA LYS A 110 22.46 -4.73 -8.44
C LYS A 110 23.57 -5.76 -8.68
N PRO A 111 24.39 -6.10 -7.66
CA PRO A 111 25.44 -7.11 -7.83
C PRO A 111 24.85 -8.49 -8.14
N ALA A 112 25.59 -9.27 -8.93
CA ALA A 112 25.28 -10.67 -9.17
C ALA A 112 25.58 -11.51 -7.92
N LEU A 113 24.88 -12.65 -7.77
CA LEU A 113 25.13 -13.58 -6.67
C LEU A 113 26.59 -14.07 -6.62
N ALA A 114 27.21 -14.26 -7.78
CA ALA A 114 28.61 -14.69 -7.93
C ALA A 114 29.62 -13.68 -7.34
N GLU A 115 29.24 -12.42 -7.18
CA GLU A 115 30.06 -11.39 -6.54
C GLU A 115 30.02 -11.48 -5.00
N GLY A 116 29.35 -12.49 -4.44
CA GLY A 116 29.27 -12.74 -2.99
C GLY A 116 28.33 -11.79 -2.24
N SER A 117 27.53 -11.00 -2.97
CA SER A 117 26.63 -9.98 -2.41
C SER A 117 25.20 -10.11 -2.95
N GLY A 118 24.70 -11.35 -3.04
CA GLY A 118 23.31 -11.60 -3.39
C GLY A 118 22.37 -11.03 -2.32
N ARG A 119 21.63 -9.98 -2.67
CA ARG A 119 20.61 -9.37 -1.82
C ARG A 119 19.30 -9.24 -2.62
N PHE A 120 18.17 -9.29 -1.92
CA PHE A 120 16.92 -8.86 -2.52
C PHE A 120 16.96 -7.35 -2.75
N THR A 121 16.41 -6.90 -3.87
CA THR A 121 16.28 -5.47 -4.16
C THR A 121 14.84 -5.18 -4.47
N ILE A 122 14.28 -4.22 -3.74
CA ILE A 122 12.89 -3.80 -3.87
C ILE A 122 12.90 -2.52 -4.71
N ILE A 123 12.13 -2.50 -5.79
CA ILE A 123 11.95 -1.33 -6.64
C ILE A 123 10.49 -0.90 -6.55
N ARG A 124 10.26 0.37 -6.19
CA ARG A 124 8.95 0.99 -6.11
C ARG A 124 8.83 2.08 -7.17
N ILE A 125 7.80 2.02 -8.01
CA ILE A 125 7.41 3.11 -8.90
C ILE A 125 6.17 3.80 -8.31
N TRP A 126 6.24 5.12 -8.24
CA TRP A 126 5.13 5.98 -7.89
C TRP A 126 4.59 6.58 -9.16
N LEU A 127 3.36 6.24 -9.54
CA LEU A 127 2.72 6.68 -10.78
C LEU A 127 1.48 7.50 -10.44
N ALA A 128 1.53 8.80 -10.72
CA ALA A 128 0.35 9.66 -10.60
C ALA A 128 -0.59 9.41 -11.78
N VAL A 129 -1.86 9.12 -11.49
CA VAL A 129 -2.91 8.93 -12.49
C VAL A 129 -4.02 9.96 -12.34
N SER A 130 -4.75 10.25 -13.41
CA SER A 130 -5.88 11.18 -13.37
C SER A 130 -7.11 10.60 -12.68
N SER A 131 -7.25 9.28 -12.63
CA SER A 131 -8.29 8.57 -11.87
C SER A 131 -7.82 7.16 -11.52
N THR A 132 -8.04 6.76 -10.27
CA THR A 132 -7.75 5.40 -9.75
C THR A 132 -8.94 4.45 -9.87
N GLU A 133 -10.15 4.95 -10.16
CA GLU A 133 -11.38 4.13 -10.27
C GLU A 133 -11.31 3.09 -11.40
N ALA A 134 -10.50 3.39 -12.42
CA ALA A 134 -10.28 2.55 -13.59
C ALA A 134 -9.30 1.39 -13.36
N VAL A 135 -8.67 1.31 -12.19
CA VAL A 135 -7.55 0.42 -11.92
C VAL A 135 -7.98 -0.70 -11.00
N GLU A 136 -7.65 -1.94 -11.37
CA GLU A 136 -7.86 -3.11 -10.52
C GLU A 136 -6.59 -3.43 -9.75
N LEU A 137 -6.76 -3.63 -8.45
CA LEU A 137 -5.72 -4.15 -7.58
C LEU A 137 -5.80 -5.68 -7.60
N VAL A 138 -5.16 -6.30 -8.58
CA VAL A 138 -4.99 -7.75 -8.58
C VAL A 138 -3.60 -8.06 -8.04
N VAL A 139 -3.53 -8.48 -6.78
CA VAL A 139 -2.34 -9.13 -6.22
C VAL A 139 -2.65 -10.61 -6.15
N ASP A 140 -1.90 -11.44 -6.86
CA ASP A 140 -2.02 -12.89 -6.76
C ASP A 140 -1.43 -13.34 -5.40
N PRO A 141 -2.22 -13.91 -4.48
CA PRO A 141 -1.79 -14.20 -3.11
C PRO A 141 -0.82 -15.39 -3.00
N GLY A 142 -0.38 -15.98 -4.12
CA GLY A 142 0.42 -17.21 -4.15
C GLY A 142 1.68 -17.17 -3.26
N ILE A 143 2.49 -16.11 -3.35
CA ILE A 143 3.65 -15.82 -2.49
C ILE A 143 3.96 -14.31 -2.57
N VAL A 144 3.27 -13.47 -1.78
CA VAL A 144 3.68 -12.07 -1.60
C VAL A 144 4.78 -12.04 -0.54
N LEU A 145 5.95 -11.50 -0.87
CA LEU A 145 6.99 -11.29 0.13
C LEU A 145 6.67 -10.00 0.88
N ALA A 146 6.18 -10.15 2.11
CA ALA A 146 5.98 -9.02 3.01
C ALA A 146 7.34 -8.43 3.40
N THR A 147 7.52 -7.14 3.14
CA THR A 147 8.72 -6.44 3.58
C THR A 147 8.65 -6.22 5.10
N VAL A 148 9.79 -5.99 5.75
CA VAL A 148 9.81 -5.66 7.20
C VAL A 148 8.96 -4.42 7.48
N GLU A 149 8.94 -3.46 6.54
CA GLU A 149 8.11 -2.26 6.63
C GLU A 149 6.62 -2.59 6.61
N ASP A 150 6.17 -3.52 5.76
CA ASP A 150 4.76 -3.95 5.73
C ASP A 150 4.34 -4.60 7.05
N VAL A 151 5.20 -5.43 7.64
CA VAL A 151 4.93 -6.07 8.95
C VAL A 151 4.85 -5.03 10.07
N ILE A 152 5.73 -4.03 10.05
CA ILE A 152 5.71 -2.94 11.04
C ILE A 152 4.43 -2.11 10.90
N ASN A 153 4.04 -1.76 9.68
CA ASN A 153 2.83 -0.96 9.45
C ASN A 153 1.57 -1.71 9.91
N ALA A 154 1.45 -3.00 9.57
CA ALA A 154 0.35 -3.83 10.06
C ALA A 154 0.33 -3.90 11.59
N GLY A 155 1.49 -4.01 12.24
CA GLY A 155 1.60 -3.98 13.70
C GLY A 155 1.14 -2.65 14.31
N ASN A 156 1.49 -1.52 13.67
CA ASN A 156 1.07 -0.19 14.12
C ASN A 156 -0.44 0.02 13.95
N GLU A 157 -1.02 -0.37 12.81
CA GLU A 157 -2.47 -0.26 12.57
C GLU A 157 -3.28 -1.04 13.62
N ILE A 158 -2.84 -2.26 13.96
CA ILE A 158 -3.48 -3.07 15.00
C ILE A 158 -3.37 -2.39 16.37
N LYS A 159 -2.21 -1.81 16.67
CA LYS A 159 -1.99 -1.10 17.92
C LYS A 159 -2.89 0.13 18.02
N ASP A 160 -2.93 0.95 16.99
CA ASP A 160 -3.75 2.17 16.94
C ASP A 160 -5.24 1.82 17.11
N TYR A 161 -5.72 0.79 16.41
CA TYR A 161 -7.09 0.28 16.59
C TYR A 161 -7.34 -0.19 18.04
N THR A 162 -6.41 -0.93 18.63
CA THR A 162 -6.58 -1.43 20.00
C THR A 162 -6.58 -0.30 21.02
N ASP A 163 -5.70 0.69 20.84
CA ASP A 163 -5.59 1.87 21.70
C ASP A 163 -6.86 2.74 21.58
N GLU A 164 -7.40 2.90 20.37
CA GLU A 164 -8.67 3.60 20.12
C GLU A 164 -9.84 2.89 20.82
N GLN A 165 -10.02 1.59 20.58
CA GLN A 165 -11.08 0.80 21.22
C GLN A 165 -10.98 0.81 22.76
N LEU A 166 -9.76 0.77 23.30
CA LEU A 166 -9.53 0.84 24.75
C LEU A 166 -9.86 2.22 25.31
N SER A 167 -9.47 3.29 24.60
CA SER A 167 -9.78 4.67 24.95
C SER A 167 -11.30 4.92 24.93
N GLU A 168 -11.99 4.45 23.89
CA GLU A 168 -13.44 4.52 23.79
C GLU A 168 -14.11 3.76 24.95
N HIS A 169 -13.67 2.54 25.24
CA HIS A 169 -14.20 1.77 26.36
C HIS A 169 -13.99 2.48 27.70
N ALA A 170 -12.79 2.99 27.96
CA ALA A 170 -12.45 3.70 29.19
C ALA A 170 -13.20 5.03 29.36
N GLY A 171 -13.44 5.75 28.26
CA GLY A 171 -14.26 6.95 28.23
C GLY A 171 -15.77 6.67 28.30
N SER A 172 -16.18 5.48 27.88
CA SER A 172 -17.57 5.05 27.98
C SER A 172 -17.97 4.77 29.43
N ARG A 173 -19.26 4.94 29.72
CA ARG A 173 -19.88 4.37 30.92
C ARG A 173 -20.78 3.19 30.55
N ASN A 174 -20.49 2.56 29.41
CA ASN A 174 -21.29 1.48 28.85
C ASN A 174 -20.89 0.15 29.50
N HIS A 175 -21.24 0.03 30.77
CA HIS A 175 -21.07 -1.18 31.57
C HIS A 175 -22.44 -1.60 32.10
N PRO A 176 -22.67 -2.90 32.32
CA PRO A 176 -23.92 -3.36 32.89
C PRO A 176 -24.15 -2.74 34.27
N ASP A 177 -25.40 -2.37 34.53
CA ASP A 177 -25.83 -1.93 35.86
C ASP A 177 -25.73 -3.09 36.85
N ALA A 178 -25.45 -2.77 38.11
CA ALA A 178 -25.44 -3.78 39.17
C ALA A 178 -26.85 -4.34 39.39
N THR A 179 -26.92 -5.64 39.65
CA THR A 179 -28.16 -6.31 40.07
C THR A 179 -28.02 -6.80 41.51
N LEU A 180 -29.08 -7.40 42.07
CA LEU A 180 -29.04 -8.02 43.39
C LEU A 180 -28.16 -9.29 43.43
N LEU A 181 -27.82 -9.86 42.26
CA LEU A 181 -27.07 -11.10 42.14
C LEU A 181 -25.69 -10.88 41.50
N ASP A 182 -25.57 -9.88 40.64
CA ASP A 182 -24.38 -9.63 39.83
C ASP A 182 -23.82 -8.22 40.07
N LYS A 183 -22.49 -8.13 40.12
CA LYS A 183 -21.78 -6.85 40.27
C LYS A 183 -21.85 -6.04 38.97
N GLY A 184 -22.02 -4.73 39.08
CA GLY A 184 -22.03 -3.78 37.96
C GLY A 184 -21.87 -2.34 38.45
N PHE A 185 -22.13 -1.35 37.60
CA PHE A 185 -22.15 0.07 38.03
C PHE A 185 -23.47 0.47 38.66
N THR A 186 -23.42 1.38 39.64
CA THR A 186 -24.59 1.90 40.35
C THR A 186 -24.60 3.42 40.31
N ARG A 187 -25.78 4.02 40.09
CA ARG A 187 -25.98 5.47 40.23
C ARG A 187 -26.22 5.81 41.69
N LEU A 188 -25.66 6.92 42.17
CA LEU A 188 -25.78 7.34 43.57
C LEU A 188 -26.80 8.47 43.74
N SER A 189 -27.52 8.49 44.87
CA SER A 189 -28.48 9.53 45.23
C SER A 189 -28.34 9.99 46.68
N ASN A 190 -28.42 11.30 46.90
CA ASN A 190 -28.43 11.94 48.23
C ASN A 190 -29.86 12.22 48.74
N ALA A 191 -30.90 11.84 48.01
CA ALA A 191 -32.28 12.15 48.37
C ALA A 191 -32.81 11.24 49.49
N ILE A 192 -33.27 11.83 50.59
CA ILE A 192 -33.80 11.13 51.78
C ILE A 192 -35.22 10.56 51.62
N ASN A 193 -35.90 10.87 50.51
CA ASN A 193 -37.30 10.48 50.26
C ASN A 193 -37.55 9.96 48.83
N SER A 194 -36.50 9.48 48.15
CA SER A 194 -36.64 8.94 46.79
C SER A 194 -37.38 7.59 46.78
N LYS A 195 -38.14 7.34 45.71
CA LYS A 195 -38.75 6.03 45.40
C LYS A 195 -38.05 5.31 44.25
N ASP A 196 -36.97 5.89 43.72
CA ASP A 196 -36.20 5.33 42.62
C ASP A 196 -35.52 4.02 43.04
N GLN A 197 -35.67 2.97 42.22
CA GLN A 197 -35.05 1.65 42.47
C GLN A 197 -33.77 1.43 41.65
N ASP A 198 -33.39 2.38 40.77
CA ASP A 198 -32.20 2.33 39.91
C ASP A 198 -30.98 3.05 40.52
N LYS A 199 -31.06 3.48 41.79
CA LYS A 199 -30.02 4.27 42.47
C LYS A 199 -29.74 3.75 43.87
N ALA A 200 -28.46 3.73 44.25
CA ALA A 200 -28.03 3.46 45.61
C ALA A 200 -27.99 4.73 46.47
N ALA A 201 -28.39 4.62 47.73
CA ALA A 201 -28.31 5.70 48.71
C ALA A 201 -26.84 5.98 49.12
N THR A 202 -26.47 7.23 49.29
CA THR A 202 -25.17 7.63 49.85
C THR A 202 -25.26 7.85 51.36
N PRO A 203 -24.13 7.98 52.08
CA PRO A 203 -24.15 8.31 53.51
C PRO A 203 -24.85 9.64 53.87
N LEU A 204 -25.10 10.54 52.90
CA LEU A 204 -25.86 11.78 53.14
C LEU A 204 -27.38 11.57 53.07
N ALA A 205 -27.85 10.45 52.51
CA ALA A 205 -29.26 10.12 52.36
C ALA A 205 -29.82 9.23 53.49
N ILE A 206 -28.97 8.82 54.44
CA ILE A 206 -29.24 7.82 55.49
C ILE A 206 -29.19 8.50 56.87
#